data_AF-A0A1J9RGJ9-F1
#
_entry.id   AF-A0A1J9RGJ9-F1
#
_cell.length_a   1.000
_cell.length_b   1.000
_cell.length_c   1.000
_cell.angle_alpha   90.00
_cell.angle_beta   90.00
_cell.angle_gamma   90.00
#
_symmetry.space_group_name_H-M   'P 1'
#
loop_
_entity.id
_entity.type
_entity.pdbx_description
1 polymer ?
#
loop_
_entity_poly.entity_id
_entity_poly.type
_entity_poly.pdbx_seq_one_letter_code
_entity_poly.pdbx_strand_id
1 'polypeptide(L)'
;MKRDLLYNCLPSPIVYADTLDKTDIHQAKMAEHLGLLIEYIKVASMETDQPPRALLAKRTITFDLLWAFFKPGATLCTTCPGTDKPCGIIYDYGGTAKNPQDEEFFKLVGTHLDYDCKVFGQVQATVKIAKFPGELPINQLAAFPLEYHQEKEKITANLPRMRLQNKISVFDVWSGESYDNFTDKVMFTNKGPSDLSDDDLLISPPTVLGFGLDDKLWGEFAIDNIREIQWSQGIFDKLVLSQDRKEVIMAVTERHIGEGRDKSFDDFIRGKGRGLIVLLSGPPGVGKTLTAEALAEHCRRPLYRVCSQLLASVCLDAELSQIFTTVHHWRAILRMDEADVFLTERSSRSLRDLRVSCMLDKTIESRVHLSIAYRDLDIGARKTVFRQLLERSQNDVEEKELNALVGVKVNGREIKNYISIALAIKEWKKDDVLSYRHIRSAYSSNGHLLPDPNCERIEVSLYD
;
A
#
# COMPACT_ATOMS: atom_id res chain seq x y z
N MET A 1 -5.63 43.71 7.50
CA MET A 1 -6.50 42.96 6.56
C MET A 1 -6.59 43.60 5.16
N LYS A 2 -7.00 44.88 4.97
CA LYS A 2 -7.09 45.48 3.62
C LYS A 2 -5.76 45.99 3.02
N ARG A 3 -4.78 46.41 3.83
CA ARG A 3 -3.46 46.88 3.33
C ARG A 3 -2.58 45.73 2.83
N ASP A 4 -2.59 44.62 3.58
CA ASP A 4 -1.70 43.47 3.39
C ASP A 4 -1.95 42.75 2.05
N LEU A 5 -3.22 42.65 1.64
CA LEU A 5 -3.63 42.06 0.36
C LEU A 5 -3.22 42.95 -0.84
N LEU A 6 -3.33 44.27 -0.70
CA LEU A 6 -3.01 45.23 -1.77
C LEU A 6 -1.50 45.31 -2.05
N TYR A 7 -0.68 45.22 -1.00
CA TYR A 7 0.78 45.21 -1.15
C TYR A 7 1.27 43.95 -1.86
N ASN A 8 0.78 42.78 -1.46
CA ASN A 8 1.20 41.50 -2.05
C ASN A 8 0.74 41.33 -3.51
N CYS A 9 -0.34 41.98 -3.90
CA CYS A 9 -0.82 41.99 -5.28
C CYS A 9 -0.14 43.04 -6.18
N LEU A 10 0.70 43.95 -5.66
CA LEU A 10 1.38 45.02 -6.42
C LEU A 10 2.03 44.61 -7.75
N PRO A 11 2.67 43.43 -7.90
CA PRO A 11 3.31 43.06 -9.15
C PRO A 11 2.33 42.98 -10.33
N SER A 12 1.09 42.56 -10.10
CA SER A 12 0.08 42.36 -11.15
C SER A 12 -0.44 43.68 -11.74
N PRO A 13 -0.86 44.69 -10.95
CA PRO A 13 -1.18 46.02 -11.45
C PRO A 13 -0.03 46.72 -12.15
N ILE A 14 1.23 46.53 -11.72
CA ILE A 14 2.40 47.15 -12.37
C ILE A 14 2.55 46.59 -13.79
N VAL A 15 2.53 45.26 -13.94
CA VAL A 15 2.61 44.61 -15.26
C VAL A 15 1.41 44.99 -16.13
N TYR A 16 0.20 45.06 -15.56
CA TYR A 16 -1.00 45.47 -16.29
C TYR A 16 -0.92 46.93 -16.75
N ALA A 17 -0.41 47.85 -15.93
CA ALA A 17 -0.19 49.25 -16.31
C ALA A 17 0.74 49.39 -17.51
N ASP A 18 1.75 48.54 -17.60
CA ASP A 18 2.73 48.54 -18.70
C ASP A 18 2.15 47.98 -20.01
N THR A 19 1.06 47.20 -19.95
CA THR A 19 0.36 46.64 -21.13
C THR A 19 -0.71 47.55 -21.73
N LEU A 20 -1.06 48.67 -21.08
CA LEU A 20 -2.10 49.59 -21.54
C LEU A 20 -1.59 50.52 -22.67
N ASP A 21 -2.39 50.68 -23.72
CA ASP A 21 -2.10 51.58 -24.83
C ASP A 21 -2.37 53.03 -24.42
N LYS A 22 -1.30 53.83 -24.31
CA LYS A 22 -1.35 55.22 -23.87
C LYS A 22 -1.89 56.18 -24.94
N THR A 23 -2.15 55.69 -26.16
CA THR A 23 -2.75 56.49 -27.24
C THR A 23 -4.28 56.51 -27.19
N ASP A 24 -4.90 55.55 -26.50
CA ASP A 24 -6.34 55.51 -26.24
C ASP A 24 -6.68 56.32 -24.97
N ILE A 25 -7.64 57.25 -25.09
CA ILE A 25 -8.01 58.20 -24.02
C ILE A 25 -8.56 57.48 -22.78
N HIS A 26 -9.28 56.38 -22.94
CA HIS A 26 -9.83 55.61 -21.83
C HIS A 26 -8.75 54.79 -21.13
N GLN A 27 -7.86 54.14 -21.89
CA GLN A 27 -6.75 53.37 -21.31
C GLN A 27 -5.68 54.27 -20.66
N ALA A 28 -5.41 55.45 -21.23
CA ALA A 28 -4.51 56.44 -20.63
C ALA A 28 -5.00 56.91 -19.26
N LYS A 29 -6.31 57.19 -19.12
CA LYS A 29 -6.91 57.58 -17.84
C LYS A 29 -6.92 56.44 -16.82
N MET A 30 -7.11 55.20 -17.28
CA MET A 30 -6.98 54.02 -16.42
C MET A 30 -5.54 53.84 -15.93
N ALA A 31 -4.54 54.02 -16.80
CA ALA A 31 -3.12 53.96 -16.43
C ALA A 31 -2.74 55.04 -15.41
N GLU A 32 -3.29 56.26 -15.54
CA GLU A 32 -3.09 57.35 -14.58
C GLU A 32 -3.67 56.99 -13.18
N HIS A 33 -4.92 56.52 -13.14
CA HIS A 33 -5.54 56.09 -11.87
C HIS A 33 -4.82 54.88 -11.25
N LEU A 34 -4.37 53.92 -12.06
CA LEU A 34 -3.62 52.77 -11.58
C LEU A 34 -2.23 53.20 -11.07
N GLY A 35 -1.60 54.17 -11.72
CA GLY A 35 -0.34 54.77 -11.31
C GLY A 35 -0.43 55.43 -9.92
N LEU A 36 -1.49 56.22 -9.69
CA LEU A 36 -1.76 56.83 -8.37
C LEU A 36 -2.00 55.77 -7.29
N LEU A 37 -2.71 54.70 -7.61
CA LEU A 37 -2.93 53.58 -6.69
C LEU A 37 -1.61 52.86 -6.36
N ILE A 38 -0.77 52.59 -7.36
CA ILE A 38 0.55 51.97 -7.17
C ILE A 38 1.45 52.86 -6.31
N GLU A 39 1.48 54.17 -6.57
CA GLU A 39 2.27 55.14 -5.81
C GLU A 39 1.78 55.24 -4.36
N TYR A 40 0.47 55.32 -4.14
CA TYR A 40 -0.12 55.32 -2.81
C TYR A 40 0.24 54.06 -2.02
N ILE A 41 0.15 52.87 -2.65
CA ILE A 41 0.51 51.61 -2.00
C ILE A 41 2.03 51.57 -1.72
N LYS A 42 2.88 52.00 -2.65
CA LYS A 42 4.34 52.06 -2.43
C LYS A 42 4.71 52.95 -1.25
N VAL A 43 4.16 54.17 -1.19
CA VAL A 43 4.41 55.12 -0.10
C VAL A 43 3.88 54.59 1.23
N ALA A 44 2.68 54.01 1.24
CA ALA A 44 2.08 53.42 2.44
C ALA A 44 2.83 52.17 2.96
N SER A 45 3.72 51.59 2.15
CA SER A 45 4.47 50.37 2.49
C SER A 45 5.97 50.59 2.72
N MET A 46 6.51 51.79 2.43
CA MET A 46 7.93 52.12 2.62
C MET A 46 8.41 52.04 4.07
N GLU A 47 7.55 52.37 5.05
CA GLU A 47 7.88 52.25 6.49
C GLU A 47 7.93 50.79 6.96
N THR A 48 7.27 49.89 6.24
CA THR A 48 7.11 48.48 6.61
C THR A 48 8.13 47.55 5.94
N ASP A 49 8.86 48.03 4.91
CA ASP A 49 9.76 47.24 4.06
C ASP A 49 11.23 47.21 4.58
N GLN A 50 11.60 48.11 5.50
CA GLN A 50 12.94 48.14 6.11
C GLN A 50 13.20 47.02 7.15
N PRO A 51 12.28 46.73 8.09
CA PRO A 51 12.47 45.68 9.10
C PRO A 51 12.67 44.26 8.53
N PRO A 52 11.91 43.82 7.49
CA PRO A 52 12.10 42.51 6.88
C PRO A 52 13.50 42.33 6.30
N ARG A 53 14.06 43.32 5.58
CA ARG A 53 15.35 43.15 4.88
C ARG A 53 16.51 42.86 5.82
N ALA A 54 16.55 43.50 7.00
CA ALA A 54 17.62 43.31 7.98
C ALA A 54 17.56 41.92 8.65
N LEU A 55 16.36 41.43 8.94
CA LEU A 55 16.13 40.10 9.53
C LEU A 55 16.35 38.98 8.51
N LEU A 56 15.91 39.18 7.26
CA LEU A 56 16.15 38.24 6.16
C LEU A 56 17.64 38.08 5.85
N ALA A 57 18.44 39.16 5.99
CA ALA A 57 19.90 39.07 5.89
C ALA A 57 20.52 38.18 6.98
N LYS A 58 19.90 38.08 8.16
CA LYS A 58 20.28 37.17 9.25
C LYS A 58 19.60 35.80 9.18
N ARG A 59 18.73 35.56 8.19
CA ARG A 59 17.88 34.36 8.06
C ARG A 59 16.97 34.11 9.26
N THR A 60 16.56 35.16 9.97
CA THR A 60 15.59 35.12 11.07
C THR A 60 14.33 35.91 10.72
N ILE A 61 13.24 35.67 11.44
CA ILE A 61 11.97 36.39 11.28
C ILE A 61 11.18 36.44 12.59
N THR A 62 10.35 37.47 12.76
CA THR A 62 9.40 37.58 13.88
C THR A 62 7.98 37.25 13.42
N PHE A 63 7.12 36.80 14.34
CA PHE A 63 5.75 36.40 14.01
C PHE A 63 4.94 37.53 13.34
N ASP A 64 5.11 38.77 13.80
CA ASP A 64 4.40 39.94 13.28
C ASP A 64 4.77 40.31 11.83
N LEU A 65 5.89 39.78 11.32
CA LEU A 65 6.39 40.05 9.97
C LEU A 65 6.10 38.91 8.98
N LEU A 66 5.46 37.81 9.41
CA LEU A 66 5.15 36.67 8.53
C LEU A 66 4.29 37.09 7.32
N TRP A 67 3.37 38.03 7.48
CA TRP A 67 2.51 38.50 6.38
C TRP A 67 3.28 39.19 5.24
N ALA A 68 4.42 39.82 5.55
CA ALA A 68 5.28 40.48 4.57
C ALA A 68 6.32 39.52 3.96
N PHE A 69 6.56 38.38 4.63
CA PHE A 69 7.51 37.37 4.20
C PHE A 69 6.96 36.45 3.11
N PHE A 70 5.69 36.05 3.21
CA PHE A 70 5.04 35.18 2.23
C PHE A 70 4.43 35.98 1.08
N LYS A 71 4.93 35.77 -0.13
CA LYS A 71 4.45 36.42 -1.36
C LYS A 71 3.60 35.45 -2.18
N PRO A 72 2.38 35.83 -2.62
CA PRO A 72 1.55 35.02 -3.50
C PRO A 72 2.32 34.53 -4.73
N GLY A 73 2.13 33.27 -5.10
CA GLY A 73 2.84 32.58 -6.19
C GLY A 73 4.22 32.02 -5.80
N ALA A 74 4.75 32.31 -4.60
CA ALA A 74 6.01 31.73 -4.17
C ALA A 74 5.84 30.25 -3.78
N THR A 75 6.80 29.40 -4.19
CA THR A 75 6.88 28.02 -3.73
C THR A 75 7.40 27.98 -2.29
N LEU A 76 6.58 27.47 -1.38
CA LEU A 76 6.97 27.21 0.01
C LEU A 76 7.37 25.74 0.15
N CYS A 77 8.42 25.51 0.93
CA CYS A 77 8.78 24.20 1.44
C CYS A 77 8.06 23.97 2.78
N THR A 78 7.38 22.84 2.90
CA THR A 78 6.74 22.33 4.12
C THR A 78 7.07 20.84 4.26
N THR A 79 6.71 20.20 5.36
CA THR A 79 6.86 18.75 5.54
C THR A 79 5.53 18.02 5.31
N CYS A 80 5.60 16.86 4.64
CA CYS A 80 4.45 15.96 4.48
C CYS A 80 4.14 15.26 5.81
N PRO A 81 2.92 15.38 6.39
CA PRO A 81 2.60 14.84 7.71
C PRO A 81 2.80 13.33 7.87
N GLY A 82 2.74 12.54 6.78
CA GLY A 82 2.88 11.09 6.83
C GLY A 82 4.31 10.57 6.62
N THR A 83 5.21 11.37 6.06
CA THR A 83 6.56 10.92 5.68
C THR A 83 7.69 11.77 6.26
N ASP A 84 7.35 12.93 6.86
CA ASP A 84 8.29 13.97 7.31
C ASP A 84 9.23 14.50 6.21
N LYS A 85 8.96 14.16 4.95
CA LYS A 85 9.75 14.60 3.81
C LYS A 85 9.35 16.02 3.37
N PRO A 86 10.30 16.78 2.81
CA PRO A 86 10.01 18.09 2.26
C PRO A 86 9.06 17.96 1.06
N CYS A 87 8.02 18.77 1.03
CA CYS A 87 7.10 18.95 -0.09
C CYS A 87 6.88 20.44 -0.39
N GLY A 88 6.58 20.73 -1.65
CA GLY A 88 6.31 22.08 -2.13
C GLY A 88 4.82 22.41 -2.09
N ILE A 89 4.48 23.65 -1.76
CA ILE A 89 3.15 24.24 -2.00
C ILE A 89 3.33 25.60 -2.68
N ILE A 90 2.47 25.94 -3.64
CA ILE A 90 2.40 27.30 -4.18
C ILE A 90 1.55 28.13 -3.23
N TYR A 91 2.11 29.17 -2.64
CA TYR A 91 1.36 30.01 -1.71
C TYR A 91 0.35 30.89 -2.44
N ASP A 92 -0.91 30.84 -2.01
CA ASP A 92 -1.98 31.66 -2.58
C ASP A 92 -2.22 32.89 -1.68
N TYR A 93 -2.56 32.65 -0.42
CA TYR A 93 -2.83 33.70 0.56
C TYR A 93 -2.74 33.16 1.99
N GLY A 94 -2.71 34.07 2.95
CA GLY A 94 -2.55 33.72 4.35
C GLY A 94 -2.78 34.90 5.27
N GLY A 95 -2.82 34.62 6.57
CA GLY A 95 -3.03 35.63 7.58
C GLY A 95 -3.13 35.06 8.97
N THR A 96 -3.07 35.95 9.96
CA THR A 96 -3.21 35.60 11.36
C THR A 96 -4.65 35.20 11.68
N ALA A 97 -4.81 34.07 12.35
CA ALA A 97 -6.08 33.50 12.77
C ALA A 97 -5.96 32.98 14.22
N LYS A 98 -7.12 32.74 14.85
CA LYS A 98 -7.19 32.20 16.21
C LYS A 98 -7.96 30.88 16.21
N ASN A 99 -7.54 29.93 17.04
CA ASN A 99 -8.24 28.67 17.22
C ASN A 99 -9.40 28.84 18.24
N PRO A 100 -10.27 27.82 18.41
CA PRO A 100 -11.35 27.88 19.41
C PRO A 100 -10.87 28.05 20.87
N GLN A 101 -9.57 27.82 21.13
CA GLN A 101 -8.92 27.98 22.44
C GLN A 101 -8.24 29.35 22.58
N ASP A 102 -8.50 30.30 21.67
CA ASP A 102 -7.93 31.66 21.60
C ASP A 102 -6.40 31.72 21.35
N GLU A 103 -5.80 30.62 20.91
CA GLU A 103 -4.39 30.59 20.50
C GLU A 103 -4.24 31.14 19.08
N GLU A 104 -3.30 32.08 18.93
CA GLU A 104 -3.02 32.76 17.68
C GLU A 104 -2.02 31.96 16.82
N PHE A 105 -2.30 31.85 15.53
CA PHE A 105 -1.44 31.17 14.55
C PHE A 105 -1.50 31.87 13.20
N PHE A 106 -0.45 31.73 12.39
CA PHE A 106 -0.46 32.20 11.01
C PHE A 106 -0.92 31.08 10.08
N LYS A 107 -2.05 31.28 9.39
CA LYS A 107 -2.59 30.34 8.42
C LYS A 107 -1.99 30.63 7.04
N LEU A 108 -1.35 29.63 6.45
CA LEU A 108 -0.89 29.63 5.07
C LEU A 108 -1.82 28.76 4.24
N VAL A 109 -2.39 29.31 3.19
CA VAL A 109 -3.19 28.57 2.22
C VAL A 109 -2.43 28.58 0.90
N GLY A 110 -2.25 27.39 0.35
CA GLY A 110 -1.56 27.22 -0.92
C GLY A 110 -2.13 26.05 -1.69
N THR A 111 -1.61 25.85 -2.88
CA THR A 111 -2.03 24.80 -3.80
C THR A 111 -0.85 23.89 -4.11
N HIS A 112 -1.10 22.60 -4.14
CA HIS A 112 -0.11 21.57 -4.50
C HIS A 112 -0.70 20.68 -5.58
N LEU A 113 0.13 19.90 -6.25
CA LEU A 113 -0.32 19.00 -7.31
C LEU A 113 -0.56 17.62 -6.71
N ASP A 114 -1.73 17.04 -6.94
CA ASP A 114 -2.07 15.69 -6.49
C ASP A 114 -2.49 14.82 -7.67
N TYR A 115 -2.45 13.51 -7.50
CA TYR A 115 -2.77 12.53 -8.53
C TYR A 115 -3.93 11.64 -8.08
N ASP A 116 -5.11 11.83 -8.67
CA ASP A 116 -6.28 10.96 -8.47
C ASP A 116 -6.15 9.59 -9.16
N CYS A 117 -4.95 9.33 -9.67
CA CYS A 117 -4.57 8.16 -10.42
C CYS A 117 -5.15 8.02 -11.83
N LYS A 118 -5.75 9.08 -12.34
CA LYS A 118 -6.10 9.25 -13.76
C LYS A 118 -5.44 10.50 -14.32
N VAL A 119 -5.50 11.61 -13.59
CA VAL A 119 -5.02 12.93 -13.98
C VAL A 119 -4.42 13.68 -12.80
N PHE A 120 -3.50 14.60 -13.09
CA PHE A 120 -2.98 15.50 -12.06
C PHE A 120 -3.92 16.69 -11.87
N GLY A 121 -4.18 17.02 -10.61
CA GLY A 121 -5.09 18.07 -10.21
C GLY A 121 -4.49 18.95 -9.13
N GLN A 122 -4.83 20.24 -9.15
CA GLN A 122 -4.40 21.18 -8.13
C GLN A 122 -5.30 21.09 -6.91
N VAL A 123 -4.71 20.82 -5.74
CA VAL A 123 -5.41 20.65 -4.46
C VAL A 123 -4.96 21.70 -3.46
N GLN A 124 -5.91 22.34 -2.78
CA GLN A 124 -5.64 23.32 -1.76
C GLN A 124 -5.12 22.66 -0.46
N ALA A 125 -3.94 23.06 -0.02
CA ALA A 125 -3.34 22.70 1.26
C ALA A 125 -3.39 23.88 2.23
N THR A 126 -3.40 23.58 3.53
CA THR A 126 -3.29 24.59 4.58
C THR A 126 -2.20 24.20 5.57
N VAL A 127 -1.23 25.10 5.78
CA VAL A 127 -0.18 24.96 6.79
C VAL A 127 -0.40 26.00 7.88
N LYS A 128 -0.12 25.64 9.14
CA LYS A 128 -0.26 26.53 10.29
C LYS A 128 1.10 26.74 10.94
N ILE A 129 1.47 28.00 11.16
CA ILE A 129 2.64 28.38 11.96
C ILE A 129 2.13 28.87 13.30
N ALA A 130 2.46 28.16 14.37
CA ALA A 130 2.11 28.55 15.73
C ALA A 130 2.81 29.88 16.10
N LYS A 131 2.17 30.69 16.95
CA LYS A 131 2.79 31.92 17.46
C LYS A 131 4.06 31.60 18.26
N PHE A 132 5.12 32.33 17.98
CA PHE A 132 6.42 32.19 18.65
C PHE A 132 6.90 33.56 19.15
N PRO A 133 7.61 33.60 20.31
CA PRO A 133 8.17 34.83 20.84
C PRO A 133 9.51 35.17 20.17
N GLY A 134 9.72 36.45 19.84
CA GLY A 134 11.01 36.95 19.35
C GLY A 134 11.34 36.55 17.92
N GLU A 135 12.65 36.47 17.63
CA GLU A 135 13.19 36.07 16.33
C GLU A 135 13.34 34.55 16.27
N LEU A 136 12.79 33.93 15.23
CA LEU A 136 12.95 32.51 14.92
C LEU A 136 13.75 32.35 13.62
N PRO A 137 14.69 31.40 13.54
CA PRO A 137 15.32 31.01 12.28
C PRO A 137 14.28 30.53 11.26
N ILE A 138 14.41 30.95 10.00
CA ILE A 138 13.43 30.63 8.94
C ILE A 138 13.28 29.12 8.73
N ASN A 139 14.37 28.34 8.88
CA ASN A 139 14.35 26.88 8.72
C ASN A 139 13.66 26.11 9.86
N GLN A 140 13.27 26.79 10.94
CA GLN A 140 12.48 26.20 12.03
C GLN A 140 10.98 26.47 11.87
N LEU A 141 10.58 27.25 10.87
CA LEU A 141 9.17 27.44 10.54
C LEU A 141 8.59 26.17 9.94
N ALA A 142 7.32 25.89 10.22
CA ALA A 142 6.57 24.78 9.62
C ALA A 142 6.50 24.89 8.08
N ALA A 143 6.53 26.10 7.54
CA ALA A 143 6.72 26.35 6.11
C ALA A 143 7.50 27.64 5.87
N PHE A 144 8.33 27.66 4.82
CA PHE A 144 9.12 28.83 4.42
C PHE A 144 9.38 28.82 2.91
N PRO A 145 9.64 29.98 2.26
CA PRO A 145 9.95 30.03 0.84
C PRO A 145 11.19 29.19 0.49
N LEU A 146 11.09 28.41 -0.60
CA LEU A 146 12.11 27.45 -1.03
C LEU A 146 13.53 28.06 -1.15
N GLU A 147 13.63 29.35 -1.45
CA GLU A 147 14.88 30.11 -1.55
C GLU A 147 15.75 30.04 -0.28
N TYR A 148 15.12 29.84 0.88
CA TYR A 148 15.80 29.76 2.18
C TYR A 148 16.15 28.32 2.59
N HIS A 149 15.85 27.33 1.74
CA HIS A 149 16.21 25.94 2.00
C HIS A 149 17.72 25.70 1.82
N GLN A 150 18.39 25.17 2.85
CA GLN A 150 19.84 24.97 2.84
C GLN A 150 20.31 24.03 1.73
N GLU A 151 19.46 23.07 1.34
CA GLU A 151 19.76 22.05 0.33
C GLU A 151 18.85 22.17 -0.90
N LYS A 152 18.48 23.39 -1.32
CA LYS A 152 17.62 23.62 -2.50
C LYS A 152 18.06 22.77 -3.70
N GLU A 153 19.35 22.79 -4.03
CA GLU A 153 19.91 22.05 -5.16
C GLU A 153 19.78 20.52 -5.02
N LYS A 154 19.89 19.98 -3.81
CA LYS A 154 19.72 18.54 -3.57
C LYS A 154 18.26 18.11 -3.64
N ILE A 155 17.33 18.94 -3.17
CA ILE A 155 15.89 18.67 -3.29
C ILE A 155 15.50 18.64 -4.76
N THR A 156 15.94 19.62 -5.56
CA THR A 156 15.66 19.65 -7.00
C THR A 156 16.33 18.46 -7.72
N ALA A 157 17.51 18.02 -7.28
CA ALA A 157 18.20 16.86 -7.85
C ALA A 157 17.59 15.50 -7.45
N ASN A 158 17.02 15.39 -6.23
CA ASN A 158 16.42 14.18 -5.68
C ASN A 158 14.89 14.20 -5.72
N LEU A 159 14.29 15.03 -6.59
CA LEU A 159 12.84 15.03 -6.81
C LEU A 159 12.39 13.58 -7.05
N PRO A 160 11.44 13.06 -6.24
CA PRO A 160 10.92 11.72 -6.45
C PRO A 160 10.23 11.69 -7.81
N ARG A 161 10.97 11.28 -8.84
CA ARG A 161 10.41 11.07 -10.16
C ARG A 161 9.46 9.90 -10.04
N MET A 162 8.16 10.17 -10.08
CA MET A 162 7.15 9.14 -10.21
C MET A 162 7.47 8.32 -11.47
N ARG A 163 8.07 7.14 -11.27
CA ARG A 163 8.12 6.11 -12.30
C ARG A 163 6.73 5.48 -12.36
N LEU A 164 5.78 6.20 -12.94
CA LEU A 164 4.52 5.58 -13.34
C LEU A 164 4.86 4.64 -14.48
N GLN A 165 5.08 3.37 -14.14
CA GLN A 165 5.05 2.32 -15.14
C GLN A 165 3.63 2.34 -15.74
N ASN A 166 3.56 2.52 -17.06
CA ASN A 166 2.34 2.38 -17.84
C ASN A 166 1.67 1.03 -17.47
N LYS A 167 0.63 1.08 -16.62
CA LYS A 167 -0.25 -0.02 -16.11
C LYS A 167 -0.42 -0.08 -14.58
N ILE A 168 -0.33 1.02 -13.82
CA ILE A 168 -1.00 1.03 -12.51
C ILE A 168 -2.51 1.22 -12.76
N SER A 169 -3.27 0.12 -12.69
CA SER A 169 -4.74 0.18 -12.75
C SER A 169 -5.25 0.73 -11.43
N VAL A 170 -5.63 2.00 -11.38
CA VAL A 170 -6.21 2.59 -10.18
C VAL A 170 -7.72 2.64 -10.28
N PHE A 171 -8.37 2.30 -9.17
CA PHE A 171 -9.81 2.23 -9.02
C PHE A 171 -10.24 2.87 -7.70
N ASP A 172 -11.24 3.73 -7.80
CA ASP A 172 -11.94 4.36 -6.69
C ASP A 172 -13.03 3.39 -6.18
N VAL A 173 -12.86 2.88 -4.97
CA VAL A 173 -13.79 1.92 -4.33
C VAL A 173 -14.91 2.66 -3.56
N TRP A 174 -14.85 3.99 -3.43
CA TRP A 174 -15.73 4.78 -2.57
C TRP A 174 -16.85 5.55 -3.29
N SER A 175 -17.35 5.06 -4.43
CA SER A 175 -18.55 5.62 -5.05
C SER A 175 -19.86 5.20 -4.34
N GLY A 176 -19.86 5.19 -3.01
CA GLY A 176 -21.01 4.78 -2.17
C GLY A 176 -21.32 5.74 -1.02
N GLU A 177 -20.32 6.47 -0.51
CA GLU A 177 -20.53 7.70 0.25
C GLU A 177 -19.56 8.70 -0.36
N SER A 178 -20.10 9.78 -0.92
CA SER A 178 -19.29 10.78 -1.57
C SER A 178 -18.20 11.27 -0.60
N TYR A 179 -16.95 11.17 -1.02
CA TYR A 179 -16.01 12.23 -0.72
C TYR A 179 -16.49 13.49 -1.48
N ASP A 180 -17.66 14.03 -1.14
CA ASP A 180 -18.22 15.29 -1.69
C ASP A 180 -17.35 16.52 -1.32
N ASN A 181 -16.17 16.30 -0.75
CA ASN A 181 -15.23 17.36 -0.40
C ASN A 181 -13.89 17.29 -1.16
N PHE A 182 -13.62 16.25 -1.96
CA PHE A 182 -12.36 16.16 -2.73
C PHE A 182 -12.53 16.60 -4.18
N THR A 183 -13.59 16.15 -4.87
CA THR A 183 -13.85 16.51 -6.28
C THR A 183 -14.15 17.99 -6.50
N ASP A 184 -14.72 18.67 -5.51
CA ASP A 184 -15.12 20.09 -5.63
C ASP A 184 -13.97 21.10 -5.43
N LYS A 185 -12.76 20.62 -5.13
CA LYS A 185 -11.58 21.48 -4.89
C LYS A 185 -10.42 21.26 -5.86
N VAL A 186 -10.56 20.34 -6.81
CA VAL A 186 -9.48 19.96 -7.73
C VAL A 186 -9.62 20.72 -9.05
N MET A 187 -8.72 21.65 -9.31
CA MET A 187 -8.59 22.24 -10.65
C MET A 187 -7.72 21.32 -11.51
N PHE A 188 -8.34 20.60 -12.44
CA PHE A 188 -7.64 19.65 -13.31
C PHE A 188 -6.63 20.36 -14.21
N THR A 189 -5.40 19.84 -14.27
CA THR A 189 -4.31 20.50 -15.00
C THR A 189 -4.18 20.05 -16.47
N ASN A 190 -5.00 19.11 -16.95
CA ASN A 190 -4.88 18.46 -18.27
C ASN A 190 -3.49 17.87 -18.59
N LYS A 191 -2.54 17.87 -17.65
CA LYS A 191 -1.19 17.33 -17.80
C LYS A 191 -1.18 15.85 -17.43
N GLY A 192 -0.57 15.03 -18.28
CA GLY A 192 -0.26 13.63 -17.96
C GLY A 192 1.04 13.50 -17.14
N PRO A 193 1.34 12.30 -16.61
CA PRO A 193 2.60 12.00 -15.91
C PRO A 193 3.87 12.35 -16.67
N SER A 194 3.83 12.23 -18.00
CA SER A 194 4.94 12.52 -18.90
C SER A 194 5.15 14.02 -19.16
N ASP A 195 4.17 14.85 -18.78
CA ASP A 195 4.12 16.27 -19.13
C ASP A 195 4.45 17.16 -17.92
N LEU A 196 4.84 16.56 -16.80
CA LEU A 196 5.21 17.26 -15.58
C LEU A 196 6.61 17.87 -15.71
N SER A 197 6.71 19.17 -15.45
CA SER A 197 7.99 19.87 -15.31
C SER A 197 8.63 19.59 -13.94
N ASP A 198 9.91 19.91 -13.79
CA ASP A 198 10.61 19.80 -12.49
C ASP A 198 9.94 20.68 -11.41
N ASP A 199 9.35 21.81 -11.80
CA ASP A 199 8.58 22.67 -10.89
C ASP A 199 7.26 22.03 -10.46
N ASP A 200 6.60 21.29 -11.36
CA ASP A 200 5.38 20.52 -11.05
C ASP A 200 5.69 19.33 -10.11
N LEU A 201 6.85 18.71 -10.27
CA LEU A 201 7.31 17.62 -9.39
C LEU A 201 7.63 18.11 -7.97
N LEU A 202 8.11 19.35 -7.83
CA LEU A 202 8.45 19.92 -6.54
C LEU A 202 7.22 20.12 -5.63
N ILE A 203 6.07 20.38 -6.25
CA ILE A 203 4.79 20.58 -5.55
C ILE A 203 3.92 19.31 -5.51
N SER A 204 4.46 18.17 -5.98
CA SER A 204 3.79 16.88 -5.88
C SER A 204 4.05 16.24 -4.50
N PRO A 205 3.08 15.51 -3.90
CA PRO A 205 3.30 14.80 -2.66
C PRO A 205 4.33 13.68 -2.84
N PRO A 206 5.16 13.39 -1.83
CA PRO A 206 6.08 12.25 -1.85
C PRO A 206 5.38 10.90 -1.56
N THR A 207 4.05 10.88 -1.64
CA THR A 207 3.19 9.73 -1.36
C THR A 207 2.29 9.42 -2.56
N VAL A 208 1.79 8.19 -2.61
CA VAL A 208 0.78 7.76 -3.58
C VAL A 208 -0.28 6.94 -2.87
N LEU A 209 -1.52 7.03 -3.33
CA LEU A 209 -2.60 6.20 -2.82
C LEU A 209 -2.39 4.73 -3.24
N GLY A 210 -2.61 3.83 -2.28
CA GLY A 210 -2.54 2.40 -2.49
C GLY A 210 -3.49 1.66 -1.57
N PHE A 211 -3.63 0.35 -1.79
CA PHE A 211 -4.42 -0.52 -0.92
C PHE A 211 -3.53 -1.61 -0.33
N GLY A 212 -3.54 -1.73 0.99
CA GLY A 212 -2.85 -2.79 1.71
C GLY A 212 -3.65 -4.09 1.62
N LEU A 213 -3.09 -5.12 0.97
CA LEU A 213 -3.75 -6.43 0.83
C LEU A 213 -3.98 -7.13 2.18
N ASP A 214 -3.06 -6.95 3.13
CA ASP A 214 -3.12 -7.59 4.44
C ASP A 214 -4.09 -6.87 5.38
N ASP A 215 -3.95 -5.54 5.48
CA ASP A 215 -4.79 -4.69 6.35
C ASP A 215 -6.16 -4.40 5.75
N LYS A 216 -6.31 -4.58 4.43
CA LYS A 216 -7.53 -4.31 3.64
C LYS A 216 -7.98 -2.85 3.73
N LEU A 217 -7.02 -1.94 3.79
CA LEU A 217 -7.24 -0.51 3.93
C LEU A 217 -6.58 0.27 2.81
N TRP A 218 -7.26 1.31 2.36
CA TRP A 218 -6.67 2.34 1.51
C TRP A 218 -5.83 3.27 2.37
N GLY A 219 -4.68 3.67 1.85
CA GLY A 219 -3.76 4.58 2.53
C GLY A 219 -2.78 5.23 1.59
N GLU A 220 -1.99 6.15 2.14
CA GLU A 220 -0.91 6.82 1.44
C GLU A 220 0.42 6.09 1.70
N PHE A 221 1.13 5.77 0.62
CA PHE A 221 2.40 5.05 0.65
C PHE A 221 3.53 5.97 0.17
N ALA A 222 4.61 6.04 0.94
CA ALA A 222 5.80 6.79 0.55
C ALA A 222 6.41 6.22 -0.74
N ILE A 223 6.63 7.06 -1.75
CA ILE A 223 7.11 6.64 -3.08
C ILE A 223 8.45 5.91 -2.98
N ASP A 224 9.38 6.38 -2.15
CA ASP A 224 10.70 5.75 -1.96
C ASP A 224 10.64 4.31 -1.42
N ASN A 225 9.55 3.95 -0.76
CA ASN A 225 9.36 2.60 -0.22
C ASN A 225 8.72 1.65 -1.24
N ILE A 226 8.31 2.15 -2.41
CA ILE A 226 7.71 1.34 -3.46
C ILE A 226 8.80 0.65 -4.25
N ARG A 227 8.66 -0.66 -4.39
CA ARG A 227 9.57 -1.53 -5.13
C ARG A 227 8.78 -2.50 -5.96
N GLU A 228 9.39 -2.99 -7.04
CA GLU A 228 8.80 -4.08 -7.82
C GLU A 228 8.66 -5.33 -6.95
N ILE A 229 7.54 -6.03 -7.11
CA ILE A 229 7.24 -7.25 -6.36
C ILE A 229 8.26 -8.33 -6.74
N GLN A 230 8.94 -8.86 -5.74
CA GLN A 230 9.89 -9.96 -5.91
C GLN A 230 9.16 -11.31 -5.82
N TRP A 231 8.72 -11.81 -6.98
CA TRP A 231 8.03 -13.10 -7.09
C TRP A 231 8.99 -14.27 -6.89
N SER A 232 8.59 -15.21 -6.04
CA SER A 232 9.35 -16.41 -5.74
C SER A 232 9.09 -17.51 -6.77
N GLN A 233 10.00 -17.64 -7.74
CA GLN A 233 9.93 -18.65 -8.79
C GLN A 233 10.12 -20.07 -8.22
N GLY A 234 9.43 -21.05 -8.81
CA GLY A 234 9.61 -22.48 -8.49
C GLY A 234 9.02 -22.95 -7.14
N ILE A 235 8.21 -22.14 -6.45
CA ILE A 235 7.48 -22.61 -5.26
C ILE A 235 6.50 -23.73 -5.62
N PHE A 236 5.82 -23.59 -6.76
CA PHE A 236 4.84 -24.59 -7.22
C PHE A 236 5.48 -25.97 -7.48
N ASP A 237 6.70 -26.00 -8.00
CA ASP A 237 7.45 -27.24 -8.24
C ASP A 237 7.81 -27.96 -6.93
N LYS A 238 8.03 -27.20 -5.86
CA LYS A 238 8.32 -27.72 -4.51
C LYS A 238 7.09 -28.30 -3.82
N LEU A 239 5.87 -28.05 -4.29
CA LEU A 239 4.67 -28.65 -3.70
C LEU A 239 4.73 -30.18 -3.78
N VAL A 240 4.37 -30.84 -2.68
CA VAL A 240 4.27 -32.30 -2.64
C VAL A 240 2.91 -32.74 -3.18
N LEU A 241 2.81 -32.78 -4.50
CA LEU A 241 1.65 -33.23 -5.27
C LEU A 241 2.13 -34.14 -6.40
N SER A 242 1.29 -35.10 -6.83
CA SER A 242 1.61 -35.92 -8.01
C SER A 242 1.73 -35.04 -9.26
N GLN A 243 2.57 -35.46 -10.20
CA GLN A 243 2.83 -34.70 -11.42
C GLN A 243 1.55 -34.46 -12.22
N ASP A 244 0.70 -35.47 -12.37
CA ASP A 244 -0.59 -35.36 -13.06
C ASP A 244 -1.49 -34.29 -12.44
N ARG A 245 -1.52 -34.18 -11.11
CA ARG A 245 -2.32 -33.15 -10.42
C ARG A 245 -1.76 -31.76 -10.64
N LYS A 246 -0.42 -31.62 -10.61
CA LYS A 246 0.25 -30.35 -10.90
C LYS A 246 -0.06 -29.89 -12.32
N GLU A 247 0.03 -30.80 -13.29
CA GLU A 247 -0.27 -30.52 -14.70
C GLU A 247 -1.72 -30.05 -14.89
N VAL A 248 -2.70 -30.72 -14.27
CA VAL A 248 -4.11 -30.31 -14.35
C VAL A 248 -4.33 -28.91 -13.74
N ILE A 249 -3.77 -28.65 -12.54
CA ILE A 249 -3.88 -27.33 -11.90
C ILE A 249 -3.30 -26.25 -12.81
N MET A 250 -2.11 -26.51 -13.35
CA MET A 250 -1.39 -25.58 -14.22
C MET A 250 -2.17 -25.31 -15.51
N ALA A 251 -2.58 -26.36 -16.22
CA ALA A 251 -3.31 -26.25 -17.47
C ALA A 251 -4.63 -25.47 -17.31
N VAL A 252 -5.39 -25.77 -16.25
CA VAL A 252 -6.65 -25.07 -15.95
C VAL A 252 -6.36 -23.61 -15.58
N THR A 253 -5.34 -23.34 -14.76
CA THR A 253 -5.04 -21.97 -14.32
C THR A 253 -4.51 -21.10 -15.46
N GLU A 254 -3.52 -21.57 -16.23
CA GLU A 254 -2.93 -20.82 -17.33
C GLU A 254 -3.94 -20.49 -18.42
N ARG A 255 -4.86 -21.43 -18.72
CA ARG A 255 -5.96 -21.21 -19.65
C ARG A 255 -6.88 -20.06 -19.20
N HIS A 256 -7.16 -19.95 -17.90
CA HIS A 256 -8.03 -18.90 -17.38
C HIS A 256 -7.31 -17.55 -17.20
N ILE A 257 -6.00 -17.56 -16.91
CA ILE A 257 -5.23 -16.34 -16.65
C ILE A 257 -4.66 -15.71 -17.93
N GLY A 258 -4.37 -16.53 -18.96
CA GLY A 258 -3.75 -16.10 -20.22
C GLY A 258 -4.55 -15.06 -21.01
N GLU A 259 -3.85 -14.29 -21.85
CA GLU A 259 -4.43 -13.22 -22.68
C GLU A 259 -5.21 -13.74 -23.90
N GLY A 260 -5.20 -15.06 -24.15
CA GLY A 260 -5.93 -15.74 -25.24
C GLY A 260 -7.44 -15.90 -25.02
N ARG A 261 -8.07 -15.02 -24.24
CA ARG A 261 -9.50 -15.07 -23.89
C ARG A 261 -10.46 -14.96 -25.09
N ASP A 262 -9.95 -14.61 -26.26
CA ASP A 262 -10.79 -14.24 -27.39
C ASP A 262 -11.20 -15.41 -28.31
N LYS A 263 -10.73 -16.65 -28.06
CA LYS A 263 -10.89 -17.73 -29.07
C LYS A 263 -11.31 -19.13 -28.64
N SER A 264 -11.68 -19.46 -27.41
CA SER A 264 -12.29 -20.80 -27.19
C SER A 264 -13.20 -20.92 -25.97
N PHE A 265 -14.46 -21.29 -26.24
CA PHE A 265 -15.52 -21.66 -25.31
C PHE A 265 -15.98 -20.53 -24.37
N ASP A 266 -16.51 -19.46 -24.95
CA ASP A 266 -17.47 -18.62 -24.23
C ASP A 266 -18.77 -19.45 -24.17
N ASP A 267 -19.27 -19.70 -22.97
CA ASP A 267 -20.60 -20.29 -22.75
C ASP A 267 -21.65 -19.51 -23.56
N PHE A 268 -22.80 -20.13 -23.89
CA PHE A 268 -23.79 -19.58 -24.85
C PHE A 268 -24.27 -18.15 -24.54
N ILE A 269 -24.01 -17.65 -23.33
CA ILE A 269 -24.25 -16.28 -22.87
C ILE A 269 -22.91 -15.59 -22.60
N ARG A 270 -22.57 -14.58 -23.41
CA ARG A 270 -21.42 -13.70 -23.18
C ARG A 270 -21.45 -13.17 -21.74
N GLY A 271 -20.43 -13.51 -20.95
CA GLY A 271 -20.25 -13.02 -19.58
C GLY A 271 -20.64 -14.00 -18.46
N LYS A 272 -21.28 -15.15 -18.75
CA LYS A 272 -21.50 -16.21 -17.75
C LYS A 272 -20.38 -17.27 -17.81
N GLY A 273 -20.02 -17.85 -16.66
CA GLY A 273 -19.07 -18.97 -16.57
C GLY A 273 -17.58 -18.61 -16.66
N ARG A 274 -17.21 -17.33 -16.51
CA ARG A 274 -15.83 -16.84 -16.75
C ARG A 274 -14.87 -16.92 -15.55
N GLY A 275 -15.34 -17.41 -14.40
CA GLY A 275 -14.54 -17.52 -13.18
C GLY A 275 -14.10 -18.96 -12.94
N LEU A 276 -12.81 -19.17 -12.69
CA LEU A 276 -12.29 -20.46 -12.26
C LEU A 276 -12.50 -20.62 -10.75
N ILE A 277 -13.25 -21.65 -10.35
CA ILE A 277 -13.43 -22.01 -8.93
C ILE A 277 -12.73 -23.34 -8.66
N VAL A 278 -11.72 -23.30 -7.79
CA VAL A 278 -10.97 -24.48 -7.35
C VAL A 278 -11.26 -24.74 -5.87
N LEU A 279 -11.69 -25.96 -5.55
CA LEU A 279 -11.93 -26.42 -4.18
C LEU A 279 -10.75 -27.29 -3.73
N LEU A 280 -10.10 -26.90 -2.62
CA LEU A 280 -9.05 -27.69 -1.98
C LEU A 280 -9.59 -28.28 -0.67
N SER A 281 -9.75 -29.60 -0.60
CA SER A 281 -10.31 -30.30 0.56
C SER A 281 -9.27 -31.24 1.21
N GLY A 282 -9.38 -31.49 2.51
CA GLY A 282 -8.54 -32.45 3.23
C GLY A 282 -8.14 -32.00 4.65
N PRO A 283 -7.34 -32.80 5.38
CA PRO A 283 -6.93 -32.53 6.76
C PRO A 283 -6.13 -31.21 6.93
N PRO A 284 -6.07 -30.62 8.14
CA PRO A 284 -5.23 -29.45 8.38
C PRO A 284 -3.74 -29.78 8.21
N GLY A 285 -2.95 -28.79 7.75
CA GLY A 285 -1.48 -28.94 7.67
C GLY A 285 -0.93 -29.71 6.47
N VAL A 286 -1.77 -30.10 5.50
CA VAL A 286 -1.35 -30.86 4.29
C VAL A 286 -0.96 -30.00 3.08
N GLY A 287 -0.91 -28.67 3.23
CA GLY A 287 -0.44 -27.76 2.16
C GLY A 287 -1.51 -27.14 1.27
N LYS A 288 -2.81 -27.24 1.59
CA LYS A 288 -3.89 -26.58 0.82
C LYS A 288 -3.66 -25.08 0.61
N THR A 289 -3.39 -24.36 1.70
CA THR A 289 -3.10 -22.92 1.69
C THR A 289 -1.84 -22.61 0.87
N LEU A 290 -0.82 -23.45 1.02
CA LEU A 290 0.44 -23.32 0.29
C LEU A 290 0.23 -23.49 -1.22
N THR A 291 -0.69 -24.34 -1.67
CA THR A 291 -1.02 -24.49 -3.09
C THR A 291 -1.60 -23.21 -3.69
N ALA A 292 -2.50 -22.53 -2.97
CA ALA A 292 -3.06 -21.24 -3.42
C ALA A 292 -1.98 -20.14 -3.49
N GLU A 293 -1.11 -20.08 -2.48
CA GLU A 293 0.02 -19.14 -2.43
C GLU A 293 1.03 -19.42 -3.56
N ALA A 294 1.40 -20.68 -3.76
CA ALA A 294 2.31 -21.09 -4.83
C ALA A 294 1.75 -20.79 -6.22
N LEU A 295 0.44 -20.93 -6.41
CA LEU A 295 -0.24 -20.59 -7.65
C LEU A 295 -0.23 -19.08 -7.90
N ALA A 296 -0.48 -18.27 -6.88
CA ALA A 296 -0.40 -16.81 -6.97
C ALA A 296 1.00 -16.33 -7.36
N GLU A 297 2.03 -16.91 -6.73
CA GLU A 297 3.45 -16.65 -7.04
C GLU A 297 3.81 -17.04 -8.47
N HIS A 298 3.40 -18.24 -8.89
CA HIS A 298 3.65 -18.73 -10.25
C HIS A 298 2.98 -17.83 -11.30
N CYS A 299 1.71 -17.47 -11.09
CA CYS A 299 0.95 -16.65 -12.02
C CYS A 299 1.28 -15.15 -11.93
N ARG A 300 2.15 -14.73 -11.00
CA ARG A 300 2.52 -13.33 -10.70
C ARG A 300 1.28 -12.46 -10.46
N ARG A 301 0.39 -12.95 -9.60
CA ARG A 301 -0.91 -12.34 -9.32
C ARG A 301 -1.06 -12.17 -7.80
N PRO A 302 -1.60 -11.04 -7.32
CA PRO A 302 -1.80 -10.82 -5.90
C PRO A 302 -2.79 -11.85 -5.34
N LEU A 303 -2.57 -12.28 -4.09
CA LEU A 303 -3.46 -13.18 -3.37
C LEU A 303 -4.33 -12.35 -2.42
N TYR A 304 -5.64 -12.32 -2.64
CA TYR A 304 -6.59 -11.63 -1.77
C TYR A 304 -7.21 -12.64 -0.79
N ARG A 305 -6.97 -12.46 0.52
CA ARG A 305 -7.44 -13.39 1.56
C ARG A 305 -8.74 -12.92 2.21
N VAL A 306 -9.75 -13.78 2.20
CA VAL A 306 -11.00 -13.58 2.97
C VAL A 306 -11.05 -14.57 4.13
N CYS A 307 -11.28 -14.03 5.34
CA CYS A 307 -11.45 -14.81 6.56
C CYS A 307 -12.92 -14.77 7.00
N SER A 308 -13.36 -15.79 7.72
CA SER A 308 -14.74 -15.97 8.23
C SER A 308 -15.23 -14.81 9.10
N GLN A 309 -14.32 -14.14 9.82
CA GLN A 309 -14.64 -13.00 10.69
C GLN A 309 -15.22 -11.79 9.96
N LEU A 310 -14.84 -11.58 8.69
CA LEU A 310 -15.35 -10.48 7.88
C LEU A 310 -16.87 -10.62 7.63
N LEU A 311 -17.38 -11.85 7.70
CA LEU A 311 -18.77 -12.14 7.38
C LEU A 311 -19.75 -11.98 8.54
N ALA A 312 -19.26 -11.65 9.74
CA ALA A 312 -20.13 -11.29 10.86
C ALA A 312 -20.74 -9.87 10.70
N SER A 313 -20.36 -9.15 9.65
CA SER A 313 -20.87 -7.81 9.32
C SER A 313 -22.35 -7.84 8.93
N VAL A 314 -23.06 -6.78 9.31
CA VAL A 314 -24.48 -6.56 9.01
C VAL A 314 -24.70 -6.32 7.49
N CYS A 315 -23.66 -5.91 6.76
CA CYS A 315 -23.73 -5.50 5.36
C CYS A 315 -22.92 -6.42 4.41
N LEU A 316 -23.01 -7.73 4.64
CA LEU A 316 -22.24 -8.76 3.93
C LEU A 316 -22.23 -8.63 2.39
N ASP A 317 -23.40 -8.37 1.79
CA ASP A 317 -23.53 -8.34 0.33
C ASP A 317 -22.78 -7.16 -0.31
N ALA A 318 -22.78 -6.01 0.36
CA ALA A 318 -22.05 -4.83 -0.09
C ALA A 318 -20.54 -5.05 0.00
N GLU A 319 -20.06 -5.62 1.12
CA GLU A 319 -18.65 -5.94 1.33
C GLU A 319 -18.15 -6.99 0.33
N LEU A 320 -18.91 -8.07 0.11
CA LEU A 320 -18.55 -9.08 -0.89
C LEU A 320 -18.50 -8.49 -2.30
N SER A 321 -19.44 -7.61 -2.65
CA SER A 321 -19.44 -6.93 -3.95
C SER A 321 -18.20 -6.06 -4.13
N GLN A 322 -17.78 -5.34 -3.10
CA GLN A 322 -16.52 -4.57 -3.12
C GLN A 322 -15.30 -5.47 -3.24
N ILE A 323 -15.27 -6.60 -2.52
CA ILE A 323 -14.17 -7.57 -2.60
C ILE A 323 -14.05 -8.14 -4.01
N PHE A 324 -15.14 -8.63 -4.59
CA PHE A 324 -15.12 -9.18 -5.95
C PHE A 324 -14.71 -8.12 -6.99
N THR A 325 -15.15 -6.88 -6.82
CA THR A 325 -14.75 -5.76 -7.67
C THR A 325 -13.24 -5.51 -7.56
N THR A 326 -12.71 -5.46 -6.34
CA THR A 326 -11.28 -5.24 -6.07
C THR A 326 -10.42 -6.36 -6.67
N VAL A 327 -10.81 -7.62 -6.41
CA VAL A 327 -10.15 -8.83 -6.94
C VAL A 327 -10.15 -8.82 -8.46
N HIS A 328 -11.27 -8.50 -9.10
CA HIS A 328 -11.40 -8.47 -10.55
C HIS A 328 -10.44 -7.45 -11.19
N HIS A 329 -10.37 -6.23 -10.64
CA HIS A 329 -9.50 -5.16 -11.17
C HIS A 329 -8.03 -5.52 -11.08
N TRP A 330 -7.60 -6.05 -9.93
CA TRP A 330 -6.22 -6.46 -9.73
C TRP A 330 -5.88 -7.80 -10.41
N ARG A 331 -6.90 -8.42 -11.02
CA ARG A 331 -6.84 -9.80 -11.51
C ARG A 331 -6.27 -10.71 -10.43
N ALA A 332 -6.63 -10.48 -9.17
CA ALA A 332 -6.11 -11.19 -8.01
C ALA A 332 -6.66 -12.61 -7.96
N ILE A 333 -5.94 -13.52 -7.29
CA ILE A 333 -6.49 -14.80 -6.87
C ILE A 333 -7.20 -14.59 -5.54
N LEU A 334 -8.49 -14.88 -5.47
CA LEU A 334 -9.28 -14.82 -4.25
C LEU A 334 -9.17 -16.14 -3.49
N ARG A 335 -8.70 -16.09 -2.24
CA ARG A 335 -8.65 -17.23 -1.33
C ARG A 335 -9.68 -17.07 -0.22
N MET A 336 -10.58 -18.03 -0.11
CA MET A 336 -11.52 -18.16 1.00
C MET A 336 -11.04 -19.30 1.91
N ASP A 337 -10.55 -18.95 3.10
CA ASP A 337 -10.14 -19.95 4.09
C ASP A 337 -11.38 -20.43 4.87
N GLU A 338 -11.40 -21.71 5.27
CA GLU A 338 -12.51 -22.32 6.06
C GLU A 338 -13.87 -22.21 5.38
N ALA A 339 -13.91 -22.37 4.05
CA ALA A 339 -15.12 -22.24 3.23
C ALA A 339 -16.29 -23.14 3.67
N ASP A 340 -16.05 -24.22 4.41
CA ASP A 340 -17.11 -25.02 5.02
C ASP A 340 -17.98 -24.21 5.99
N VAL A 341 -17.40 -23.29 6.77
CA VAL A 341 -18.14 -22.34 7.63
C VAL A 341 -19.06 -21.43 6.79
N PHE A 342 -18.64 -21.11 5.57
CA PHE A 342 -19.32 -20.19 4.65
C PHE A 342 -20.46 -20.87 3.89
N LEU A 343 -20.29 -22.16 3.57
CA LEU A 343 -21.10 -22.89 2.60
C LEU A 343 -21.98 -23.97 3.27
N THR A 344 -22.05 -23.97 4.61
CA THR A 344 -22.94 -24.86 5.37
C THR A 344 -24.40 -24.53 5.07
N GLU A 345 -25.20 -25.58 4.86
CA GLU A 345 -26.63 -25.48 4.59
C GLU A 345 -27.35 -24.72 5.72
N ARG A 346 -28.17 -23.72 5.38
CA ARG A 346 -29.04 -22.99 6.34
C ARG A 346 -30.22 -23.88 6.77
N SER A 347 -29.99 -25.13 7.16
CA SER A 347 -31.02 -25.98 7.75
C SER A 347 -31.05 -25.80 9.26
N SER A 348 -32.04 -25.03 9.73
CA SER A 348 -32.60 -24.98 11.09
C SER A 348 -31.70 -25.39 12.27
N ARG A 349 -31.35 -24.39 13.09
CA ARG A 349 -30.87 -24.47 14.48
C ARG A 349 -31.05 -25.85 15.16
N SER A 350 -29.97 -26.61 15.24
CA SER A 350 -29.70 -27.50 16.38
C SER A 350 -28.20 -27.69 16.54
N LEU A 351 -27.64 -27.05 17.57
CA LEU A 351 -26.20 -26.97 17.89
C LEU A 351 -25.63 -28.30 18.44
N ARG A 352 -26.12 -29.48 18.05
CA ARG A 352 -25.69 -30.74 18.70
C ARG A 352 -25.24 -31.90 17.82
N ASP A 353 -25.34 -31.83 16.49
CA ASP A 353 -24.81 -32.88 15.62
C ASP A 353 -23.63 -32.36 14.78
N LEU A 354 -22.52 -32.04 15.44
CA LEU A 354 -21.24 -31.68 14.82
C LEU A 354 -20.46 -32.90 14.32
N ARG A 355 -21.15 -33.91 13.79
CA ARG A 355 -20.59 -35.11 13.16
C ARG A 355 -21.52 -35.51 12.04
N VAL A 356 -21.34 -34.94 10.85
CA VAL A 356 -21.56 -35.57 9.52
C VAL A 356 -21.33 -34.50 8.46
N SER A 357 -20.39 -34.80 7.57
CA SER A 357 -20.31 -34.39 6.17
C SER A 357 -20.71 -32.95 5.82
N CYS A 358 -19.70 -32.16 5.48
CA CYS A 358 -19.71 -31.24 4.35
C CYS A 358 -20.70 -31.66 3.25
N MET A 359 -21.93 -31.17 3.30
CA MET A 359 -22.74 -31.02 2.10
C MET A 359 -22.60 -29.56 1.74
N LEU A 360 -21.63 -29.28 0.88
CA LEU A 360 -21.66 -28.05 0.11
C LEU A 360 -23.02 -28.03 -0.60
N ASP A 361 -23.70 -26.89 -0.60
CA ASP A 361 -24.93 -26.74 -1.37
C ASP A 361 -24.68 -27.25 -2.80
N LYS A 362 -25.55 -28.13 -3.31
CA LYS A 362 -25.45 -28.70 -4.67
C LYS A 362 -25.31 -27.60 -5.73
N THR A 363 -25.85 -26.41 -5.46
CA THR A 363 -25.70 -25.24 -6.33
C THR A 363 -24.28 -24.69 -6.37
N ILE A 364 -23.50 -24.81 -5.30
CA ILE A 364 -22.09 -24.43 -5.24
C ILE A 364 -21.21 -25.53 -5.83
N GLU A 365 -21.50 -26.80 -5.54
CA GLU A 365 -20.78 -27.94 -6.13
C GLU A 365 -20.82 -27.89 -7.66
N SER A 366 -21.98 -27.54 -8.24
CA SER A 366 -22.11 -27.38 -9.70
C SER A 366 -21.28 -26.22 -10.31
N ARG A 367 -20.79 -25.30 -9.47
CA ARG A 367 -19.93 -24.17 -9.90
C ARG A 367 -18.45 -24.43 -9.66
N VAL A 368 -18.08 -25.47 -8.92
CA VAL A 368 -16.68 -25.86 -8.71
C VAL A 368 -16.17 -26.52 -10.00
N HIS A 369 -15.12 -25.94 -10.58
CA HIS A 369 -14.54 -26.45 -11.82
C HIS A 369 -13.52 -27.56 -11.57
N LEU A 370 -12.79 -27.44 -10.47
CA LEU A 370 -11.75 -28.38 -10.07
C LEU A 370 -11.81 -28.63 -8.57
N SER A 371 -11.93 -29.89 -8.18
CA SER A 371 -11.89 -30.32 -6.78
C SER A 371 -10.65 -31.18 -6.54
N ILE A 372 -9.81 -30.77 -5.58
CA ILE A 372 -8.57 -31.45 -5.24
C ILE A 372 -8.64 -31.90 -3.79
N ALA A 373 -8.69 -33.22 -3.61
CA ALA A 373 -8.64 -33.86 -2.31
C ALA A 373 -7.19 -34.16 -1.90
N TYR A 374 -6.78 -33.56 -0.78
CA TYR A 374 -5.54 -33.83 -0.08
C TYR A 374 -5.74 -34.95 0.93
N ARG A 375 -4.76 -35.84 0.99
CA ARG A 375 -4.66 -36.90 2.00
C ARG A 375 -3.59 -36.53 3.01
N ASP A 376 -3.52 -37.27 4.11
CA ASP A 376 -2.38 -37.19 5.03
C ASP A 376 -1.06 -37.42 4.28
N LEU A 377 0.00 -36.74 4.73
CA LEU A 377 1.33 -36.90 4.15
C LEU A 377 1.86 -38.32 4.40
N ASP A 378 2.13 -39.05 3.33
CA ASP A 378 2.85 -40.32 3.40
C ASP A 378 4.32 -40.13 3.81
N ILE A 379 5.02 -41.23 4.06
CA ILE A 379 6.44 -41.24 4.46
C ILE A 379 7.31 -40.51 3.43
N GLY A 380 7.11 -40.75 2.13
CA GLY A 380 7.88 -40.09 1.07
C GLY A 380 7.64 -38.58 1.00
N ALA A 381 6.38 -38.18 1.15
CA ALA A 381 5.93 -36.81 1.20
C ALA A 381 6.52 -36.06 2.40
N ARG A 382 6.43 -36.65 3.60
CA ARG A 382 7.06 -36.10 4.82
C ARG A 382 8.57 -35.94 4.66
N LYS A 383 9.25 -36.96 4.11
CA LYS A 383 10.70 -36.90 3.82
C LYS A 383 11.05 -35.74 2.88
N THR A 384 10.23 -35.53 1.86
CA THR A 384 10.40 -34.43 0.90
C THR A 384 10.23 -33.06 1.57
N VAL A 385 9.19 -32.89 2.40
CA VAL A 385 8.97 -31.64 3.17
C VAL A 385 10.14 -31.36 4.11
N PHE A 386 10.65 -32.37 4.82
CA PHE A 386 11.82 -32.22 5.68
C PHE A 386 13.05 -31.77 4.90
N ARG A 387 13.38 -32.41 3.78
CA ARG A 387 14.53 -31.99 2.95
C ARG A 387 14.41 -30.54 2.51
N GLN A 388 13.24 -30.15 1.98
CA GLN A 388 13.00 -28.78 1.51
C GLN A 388 13.15 -27.71 2.59
N LEU A 389 12.85 -28.05 3.85
CA LEU A 389 12.99 -27.15 4.98
C LEU A 389 14.42 -27.14 5.53
N LEU A 390 15.08 -28.30 5.59
CA LEU A 390 16.46 -28.42 6.03
C LEU A 390 17.43 -27.74 5.07
N GLU A 391 17.22 -27.84 3.75
CA GLU A 391 18.02 -27.18 2.70
C GLU A 391 18.10 -25.64 2.85
N ARG A 392 17.14 -25.02 3.55
CA ARG A 392 17.16 -23.58 3.85
C ARG A 392 18.14 -23.21 4.96
N SER A 393 18.70 -24.20 5.65
CA SER A 393 19.56 -24.03 6.82
C SER A 393 20.82 -24.91 6.71
N GLN A 394 21.93 -24.44 7.28
CA GLN A 394 23.11 -25.29 7.43
C GLN A 394 22.80 -26.40 8.45
N ASN A 395 22.78 -27.65 7.99
CA ASN A 395 22.39 -28.83 8.76
C ASN A 395 23.37 -29.99 8.55
N ASP A 396 23.49 -30.86 9.54
CA ASP A 396 24.32 -32.08 9.57
C ASP A 396 23.46 -33.34 9.74
N VAL A 397 22.18 -33.28 9.35
CA VAL A 397 21.23 -34.38 9.52
C VAL A 397 21.47 -35.46 8.46
N GLU A 398 21.79 -36.67 8.90
CA GLU A 398 22.02 -37.81 7.99
C GLU A 398 20.72 -38.43 7.47
N GLU A 399 20.79 -39.17 6.36
CA GLU A 399 19.61 -39.82 5.78
C GLU A 399 18.97 -40.87 6.72
N LYS A 400 19.77 -41.52 7.57
CA LYS A 400 19.28 -42.46 8.61
C LYS A 400 18.44 -41.74 9.66
N GLU A 401 18.92 -40.60 10.12
CA GLU A 401 18.23 -39.75 11.10
C GLU A 401 16.94 -39.17 10.53
N LEU A 402 16.97 -38.77 9.26
CA LEU A 402 15.79 -38.31 8.53
C LEU A 402 14.71 -39.41 8.44
N ASN A 403 15.10 -40.66 8.18
CA ASN A 403 14.16 -41.77 8.15
C ASN A 403 13.50 -42.01 9.53
N ALA A 404 14.24 -41.82 10.62
CA ALA A 404 13.70 -41.92 11.99
C ALA A 404 12.66 -40.81 12.28
N LEU A 405 12.92 -39.58 11.83
CA LEU A 405 12.00 -38.44 12.01
C LEU A 405 10.68 -38.63 11.26
N VAL A 406 10.76 -39.17 10.04
CA VAL A 406 9.61 -39.37 9.14
C VAL A 406 8.70 -40.51 9.59
N GLY A 407 9.20 -41.42 10.44
CA GLY A 407 8.42 -42.52 11.02
C GLY A 407 7.24 -42.04 11.87
N VAL A 408 7.32 -40.85 12.46
CA VAL A 408 6.23 -40.27 13.25
C VAL A 408 5.18 -39.66 12.30
N LYS A 409 3.90 -39.98 12.53
CA LYS A 409 2.78 -39.42 11.75
C LYS A 409 2.55 -37.95 12.14
N VAL A 410 3.18 -37.04 11.38
CA VAL A 410 3.08 -35.59 11.56
C VAL A 410 2.67 -34.90 10.27
N ASN A 411 1.94 -33.79 10.36
CA ASN A 411 1.55 -32.97 9.22
C ASN A 411 2.61 -31.90 8.88
N GLY A 412 2.47 -31.23 7.73
CA GLY A 412 3.46 -30.26 7.27
C GLY A 412 3.59 -29.02 8.17
N ARG A 413 2.53 -28.63 8.88
CA ARG A 413 2.57 -27.53 9.85
C ARG A 413 3.35 -27.93 11.10
N GLU A 414 3.14 -29.14 11.60
CA GLU A 414 3.90 -29.72 12.71
C GLU A 414 5.38 -29.84 12.37
N ILE A 415 5.71 -30.36 11.18
CA ILE A 415 7.10 -30.43 10.69
C ILE A 415 7.77 -29.05 10.72
N LYS A 416 7.10 -28.03 10.18
CA LYS A 416 7.60 -26.65 10.21
C LYS A 416 7.81 -26.16 11.65
N ASN A 417 6.86 -26.43 12.55
CA ASN A 417 6.96 -26.05 13.96
C ASN A 417 8.15 -26.73 14.65
N TYR A 418 8.37 -28.03 14.44
CA TYR A 418 9.51 -28.74 15.04
C TYR A 418 10.85 -28.20 14.55
N ILE A 419 10.97 -27.88 13.26
CA ILE A 419 12.18 -27.28 12.71
C ILE A 419 12.40 -25.87 13.28
N SER A 420 11.35 -25.05 13.39
CA SER A 420 11.45 -23.73 14.02
C SER A 420 11.90 -23.82 15.49
N ILE A 421 11.35 -24.77 16.26
CA ILE A 421 11.78 -25.01 17.65
C ILE A 421 13.24 -25.49 17.68
N ALA A 422 13.63 -26.38 16.77
CA ALA A 422 15.00 -26.88 16.69
C ALA A 422 16.00 -25.77 16.36
N LEU A 423 15.63 -24.82 15.47
CA LEU A 423 16.44 -23.63 15.17
C LEU A 423 16.56 -22.72 16.40
N ALA A 424 15.48 -22.50 17.15
CA ALA A 424 15.54 -21.74 18.40
C ALA A 424 16.47 -22.39 19.45
N ILE A 425 16.43 -23.73 19.56
CA ILE A 425 17.34 -24.48 20.45
C ILE A 425 18.80 -24.33 20.00
N LYS A 426 19.06 -24.45 18.68
CA LYS A 426 20.39 -24.25 18.09
C LYS A 426 20.93 -22.86 18.44
N GLU A 427 20.14 -21.81 18.22
CA GLU A 427 20.53 -20.43 18.51
C GLU A 427 20.79 -20.21 20.01
N TRP A 428 19.95 -20.78 20.87
CA TRP A 428 20.11 -20.69 22.32
C TRP A 428 21.39 -21.40 22.82
N LYS A 429 21.72 -22.56 22.25
CA LYS A 429 22.94 -23.31 22.56
C LYS A 429 24.20 -22.76 21.88
N LYS A 430 24.04 -21.83 20.92
CA LYS A 430 25.10 -21.26 20.09
C LYS A 430 25.83 -22.33 19.25
N ASP A 431 25.07 -23.31 18.77
CA ASP A 431 25.59 -24.32 17.86
C ASP A 431 25.60 -23.78 16.41
N ASP A 432 26.66 -24.04 15.65
CA ASP A 432 26.80 -23.51 14.28
C ASP A 432 25.87 -24.22 13.27
N VAL A 433 25.51 -25.47 13.54
CA VAL A 433 24.77 -26.35 12.61
C VAL A 433 23.51 -26.92 13.25
N LEU A 434 22.45 -27.08 12.44
CA LEU A 434 21.22 -27.73 12.88
C LEU A 434 21.37 -29.26 12.87
N SER A 435 21.53 -29.85 14.05
CA SER A 435 21.66 -31.30 14.24
C SER A 435 20.39 -32.02 14.62
N TYR A 436 20.38 -33.34 14.41
CA TYR A 436 19.31 -34.24 14.82
C TYR A 436 18.96 -34.11 16.30
N ARG A 437 19.92 -33.79 17.17
CA ARG A 437 19.67 -33.59 18.61
C ARG A 437 18.71 -32.43 18.88
N HIS A 438 18.78 -31.37 18.09
CA HIS A 438 17.87 -30.21 18.22
C HIS A 438 16.45 -30.59 17.81
N ILE A 439 16.31 -31.28 16.68
CA ILE A 439 15.01 -31.75 16.18
C ILE A 439 14.42 -32.78 17.14
N ARG A 440 15.22 -33.71 17.64
CA ARG A 440 14.80 -34.69 18.65
C ARG A 440 14.26 -34.02 19.91
N SER A 441 14.94 -32.97 20.38
CA SER A 441 14.48 -32.19 21.55
C SER A 441 13.13 -31.52 21.28
N ALA A 442 12.90 -31.00 20.07
CA ALA A 442 11.63 -30.40 19.66
C ALA A 442 10.48 -31.43 19.62
N TYR A 443 10.75 -32.63 19.13
CA TYR A 443 9.79 -33.75 19.12
C TYR A 443 9.43 -34.18 20.55
N SER A 444 10.43 -34.40 21.40
CA SER A 444 10.21 -34.82 22.79
C SER A 444 9.45 -33.78 23.60
N SER A 445 9.68 -32.49 23.35
CA SER A 445 8.95 -31.40 24.01
C SER A 445 7.46 -31.36 23.63
N ASN A 446 7.11 -31.89 22.46
CA ASN A 446 5.72 -32.01 22.00
C ASN A 446 5.13 -33.41 22.21
N GLY A 447 5.76 -34.24 23.06
CA GLY A 447 5.22 -35.54 23.48
C GLY A 447 5.49 -36.70 22.52
N HIS A 448 6.35 -36.53 21.51
CA HIS A 448 6.72 -37.61 20.60
C HIS A 448 8.04 -38.27 21.01
N LEU A 449 8.02 -39.60 21.10
CA LEU A 449 9.21 -40.44 21.27
C LEU A 449 9.75 -40.82 19.89
N LEU A 450 10.99 -40.42 19.61
CA LEU A 450 11.68 -40.80 18.37
C LEU A 450 12.48 -42.09 18.60
N PRO A 451 12.42 -43.06 17.67
CA PRO A 451 13.27 -44.23 17.72
C PRO A 451 14.75 -43.84 17.57
N ASP A 452 15.64 -44.61 18.18
CA ASP A 452 17.08 -44.41 18.02
C ASP A 452 17.49 -44.66 16.56
N PRO A 453 18.13 -43.69 15.87
CA PRO A 453 18.51 -43.82 14.47
C PRO A 453 19.50 -44.96 14.19
N ASN A 454 20.14 -45.53 15.22
CA ASN A 454 21.04 -46.68 15.10
C ASN A 454 20.35 -48.05 15.30
N CYS A 455 19.04 -48.09 15.54
CA CYS A 455 18.33 -49.35 15.78
C CYS A 455 17.82 -49.94 14.44
N GLU A 456 18.43 -51.03 13.96
CA GLU A 456 18.12 -51.70 12.68
C GLU A 456 16.71 -52.31 12.58
N ARG A 457 15.91 -52.28 13.66
CA ARG A 457 14.53 -52.78 13.66
C ARG A 457 13.54 -51.64 13.77
N ILE A 458 13.08 -51.17 12.62
CA ILE A 458 11.80 -50.47 12.53
C ILE A 458 10.72 -51.55 12.47
N GLU A 459 10.25 -52.03 13.63
CA GLU A 459 9.00 -52.79 13.68
C GLU A 459 7.86 -51.82 13.34
N VAL A 460 7.35 -51.95 12.11
CA VAL A 460 6.26 -51.13 11.56
C VAL A 460 4.92 -51.36 12.28
N SER A 461 4.84 -52.26 13.28
CA SER A 461 3.58 -52.72 13.87
C SER A 461 3.13 -52.04 15.16
N LEU A 462 3.76 -50.94 15.59
CA LEU A 462 3.36 -50.25 16.83
C LEU A 462 2.54 -48.96 16.62
N TYR A 463 2.20 -48.62 15.37
CA TYR A 463 1.45 -47.40 15.03
C TYR A 463 0.38 -47.61 13.95
N ASP A 464 -0.31 -48.74 13.97
CA ASP A 464 -1.61 -48.92 13.27
C ASP A 464 -2.78 -48.58 14.21
#